data_AF-A0A6P8JBS4-F1
#
_entry.id   AF-A0A6P8JBS4-F1
#
_cell.length_a   1.000
_cell.length_b   1.000
_cell.length_c   1.000
_cell.angle_alpha   90.00
_cell.angle_beta   90.00
_cell.angle_gamma   90.00
#
_symmetry.space_group_name_H-M   'P 1'
#
loop_
_entity.id
_entity.type
_entity.pdbx_description
1 polymer ?
#
loop_
_entity_poly.entity_id
_entity_poly.type
_entity_poly.pdbx_seq_one_letter_code
_entity_poly.pdbx_strand_id
1 'polypeptide(L)'
;MNAIYTFLTTIRAKRRDEKPVQYLRHIPFHFGRYWFDYFNPSQFEDSWTVIWFSVSYGINPILGSLAWLSRKRKSELMIKGCDQLSTRYIEKDIIKTLKNDLDNDCFQLVERAWDQDLDNGQQPVIVFCSISSRIGTDIENAMRGVHGNSRVILVLLHSVLSSLLRGDLSDDEELLDPTMIDRMTGIAHFAFSDHEGLYDCHQNTVGYQKLLSLVTRLP
;
A
#
# COMPACT_ATOMS: atom_id res chain seq x y z
N MET A 1 18.15 -13.53 -49.94
CA MET A 1 18.73 -12.80 -48.79
C MET A 1 17.84 -13.09 -47.60
N ASN A 2 18.24 -14.00 -46.70
CA ASN A 2 17.45 -14.32 -45.51
C ASN A 2 17.91 -13.40 -44.37
N ALA A 3 17.04 -12.51 -43.93
CA ALA A 3 17.28 -11.70 -42.74
C ALA A 3 17.25 -12.61 -41.50
N ILE A 4 18.37 -12.68 -40.78
CA ILE A 4 18.44 -13.29 -39.46
C ILE A 4 18.06 -12.19 -38.47
N TYR A 5 16.92 -12.34 -37.79
CA TYR A 5 16.51 -11.44 -36.72
C TYR A 5 16.91 -12.04 -35.37
N THR A 6 17.70 -11.29 -34.60
CA THR A 6 18.11 -11.65 -33.23
C THR A 6 17.19 -10.92 -32.24
N PHE A 7 16.53 -11.66 -31.35
CA PHE A 7 15.78 -11.08 -30.23
C PHE A 7 16.57 -11.23 -28.93
N LEU A 8 16.68 -10.15 -28.16
CA LEU A 8 17.24 -10.12 -26.82
C LEU A 8 16.09 -10.13 -25.81
N THR A 9 15.98 -11.20 -25.02
CA THR A 9 15.09 -11.25 -23.85
C THR A 9 15.93 -11.06 -22.59
N THR A 10 15.56 -10.12 -21.73
CA THR A 10 16.19 -9.93 -20.42
C THR A 10 15.26 -10.45 -19.33
N ILE A 11 15.71 -11.47 -18.59
CA ILE A 11 15.05 -11.98 -17.38
C ILE A 11 15.78 -11.37 -16.18
N ARG A 12 15.04 -10.75 -15.25
CA ARG A 12 15.61 -10.20 -14.02
C ARG A 12 14.94 -10.87 -12.82
N ALA A 13 15.68 -11.70 -12.10
CA ALA A 13 15.27 -12.31 -10.84
C ALA A 13 16.29 -11.92 -9.75
N LYS A 14 15.81 -11.70 -8.51
CA LYS A 14 16.63 -11.27 -7.37
C LYS A 14 16.52 -12.30 -6.25
N ARG A 15 17.63 -12.97 -5.90
CA ARG A 15 17.76 -13.75 -4.65
C ARG A 15 18.29 -12.86 -3.52
N ARG A 16 18.02 -13.27 -2.27
CA ARG A 16 18.24 -12.49 -1.04
C ARG A 16 19.69 -12.01 -0.85
N ASP A 17 20.69 -12.69 -1.44
CA ASP A 17 22.12 -12.44 -1.13
C ASP A 17 23.07 -12.27 -2.33
N GLU A 18 22.59 -12.08 -3.57
CA GLU A 18 23.47 -11.96 -4.75
C GLU A 18 23.36 -10.61 -5.48
N LYS A 19 24.51 -10.07 -5.93
CA LYS A 19 24.56 -8.93 -6.87
C LYS A 19 23.86 -9.32 -8.19
N PRO A 20 23.12 -8.42 -8.83
CA PRO A 20 22.35 -8.74 -10.03
C PRO A 20 23.28 -9.22 -11.16
N VAL A 21 23.19 -10.50 -11.52
CA VAL A 21 23.88 -11.07 -12.69
C VAL A 21 22.94 -11.03 -13.89
N GLN A 22 23.34 -10.33 -14.94
CA GLN A 22 22.65 -10.38 -16.24
C GLN A 22 22.98 -11.71 -16.92
N TYR A 23 22.00 -12.59 -17.09
CA TYR A 23 22.15 -13.78 -17.93
C TYR A 23 21.67 -13.46 -19.35
N LEU A 24 22.63 -13.20 -20.24
CA LEU A 24 22.40 -13.24 -21.69
C LEU A 24 22.77 -14.65 -22.18
N ARG A 25 21.77 -15.48 -22.49
CA ARG A 25 22.00 -16.72 -23.25
C ARG A 25 21.53 -16.53 -24.68
N HIS A 26 22.43 -16.75 -25.63
CA HIS A 26 22.07 -16.99 -27.02
C HIS A 26 21.42 -18.37 -27.14
N ILE A 27 20.16 -18.43 -27.59
CA ILE A 27 19.46 -19.70 -27.82
C ILE A 27 19.11 -19.81 -29.32
N PRO A 28 19.63 -20.80 -30.05
CA PRO A 28 19.24 -21.03 -31.43
C PRO A 28 17.83 -21.65 -31.48
N PHE A 29 16.98 -21.11 -32.36
CA PHE A 29 15.61 -21.57 -32.57
C PHE A 29 15.58 -22.84 -33.42
N HIS A 30 15.11 -23.95 -32.85
CA HIS A 30 14.57 -25.08 -33.60
C HIS A 30 13.09 -25.26 -33.23
N PHE A 31 12.23 -25.24 -34.25
CA PHE A 31 10.78 -25.40 -34.12
C PHE A 31 10.44 -26.76 -33.49
N GLY A 32 9.78 -26.77 -32.33
CA GLY A 32 9.16 -27.99 -31.79
C GLY A 32 9.13 -28.07 -30.27
N ARG A 33 7.94 -27.81 -29.69
CA ARG A 33 7.32 -28.57 -28.58
C ARG A 33 8.21 -29.10 -27.43
N TYR A 34 9.13 -28.34 -26.83
CA TYR A 34 9.72 -28.74 -25.54
C TYR A 34 10.15 -27.52 -24.73
N TRP A 35 9.26 -26.98 -23.88
CA TRP A 35 9.63 -25.90 -22.95
C TRP A 35 8.94 -25.98 -21.57
N PHE A 36 8.37 -27.13 -21.19
CA PHE A 36 7.69 -27.25 -19.89
C PHE A 36 8.49 -27.95 -18.78
N ASP A 37 9.66 -28.54 -19.07
CA ASP A 37 10.31 -29.45 -18.09
C ASP A 37 11.40 -28.81 -17.21
N TYR A 38 11.73 -27.52 -17.40
CA TYR A 38 12.84 -26.89 -16.64
C TYR A 38 12.43 -25.81 -15.64
N PHE A 39 11.14 -25.57 -15.44
CA PHE A 39 10.67 -24.59 -14.46
C PHE A 39 10.10 -25.31 -13.24
N ASN A 40 10.91 -25.51 -12.19
CA ASN A 40 10.45 -26.04 -10.90
C ASN A 40 10.22 -24.88 -9.92
N PRO A 41 8.96 -24.44 -9.68
CA PRO A 41 8.65 -23.25 -8.90
C PRO A 41 8.95 -23.42 -7.39
N SER A 42 9.18 -24.66 -6.94
CA SER A 42 9.38 -24.99 -5.51
C SER A 42 10.74 -24.55 -4.94
N GLN A 43 11.66 -24.05 -5.78
CA GLN A 43 13.01 -23.64 -5.35
C GLN A 43 13.15 -22.13 -5.08
N PHE A 44 12.05 -21.36 -5.07
CA PHE A 44 12.07 -19.91 -4.93
C PHE A 44 11.01 -19.47 -3.92
N GLU A 45 11.43 -18.93 -2.77
CA GLU A 45 10.55 -18.18 -1.87
C GLU A 45 10.45 -16.73 -2.36
N ASP A 46 9.21 -16.28 -2.51
CA ASP A 46 8.80 -14.94 -2.96
C ASP A 46 9.08 -14.58 -4.44
N SER A 47 8.07 -13.96 -5.06
CA SER A 47 7.59 -14.25 -6.41
C SER A 47 8.19 -13.44 -7.58
N TRP A 48 8.04 -14.04 -8.77
CA TRP A 48 8.59 -13.72 -10.09
C TRP A 48 7.90 -12.62 -10.90
N THR A 49 8.63 -12.06 -11.88
CA THR A 49 8.12 -11.26 -13.02
C THR A 49 8.44 -11.99 -14.35
N VAL A 50 7.46 -12.15 -15.24
CA VAL A 50 7.64 -12.67 -16.61
C VAL A 50 7.17 -11.63 -17.63
N ILE A 51 7.99 -11.35 -18.65
CA ILE A 51 7.77 -10.33 -19.72
C ILE A 51 7.60 -11.04 -21.07
N TRP A 52 6.64 -10.60 -21.89
CA TRP A 52 6.36 -11.11 -23.25
C TRP A 52 6.64 -10.03 -24.31
N PHE A 53 7.07 -10.45 -25.52
CA PHE A 53 7.21 -9.59 -26.70
C PHE A 53 6.44 -10.20 -27.88
N SER A 54 5.86 -9.35 -28.74
CA SER A 54 5.24 -9.74 -30.00
C SER A 54 6.00 -9.11 -31.17
N VAL A 55 6.28 -9.88 -32.21
CA VAL A 55 6.78 -9.39 -33.49
C VAL A 55 5.88 -9.94 -34.59
N SER A 56 5.18 -9.03 -35.26
CA SER A 56 4.32 -9.37 -36.39
C SER A 56 5.08 -9.22 -37.70
N TYR A 57 5.11 -10.28 -38.52
CA TYR A 57 5.21 -10.12 -39.97
C TYR A 57 4.30 -11.10 -40.68
N GLY A 58 3.47 -10.57 -41.57
CA GLY A 58 2.98 -11.27 -42.76
C GLY A 58 1.99 -12.41 -42.53
N ILE A 59 0.71 -12.05 -42.53
CA ILE A 59 -0.46 -12.85 -42.91
C ILE A 59 -0.98 -13.85 -41.86
N ASN A 60 -2.22 -13.55 -41.40
CA ASN A 60 -3.08 -14.21 -40.41
C ASN A 60 -2.75 -14.00 -38.91
N PRO A 61 -3.37 -12.99 -38.26
CA PRO A 61 -3.27 -12.83 -36.81
C PRO A 61 -4.26 -13.78 -36.12
N ILE A 62 -3.76 -14.84 -35.51
CA ILE A 62 -4.46 -15.48 -34.40
C ILE A 62 -4.24 -14.55 -33.20
N LEU A 63 -5.29 -13.80 -32.84
CA LEU A 63 -5.28 -12.83 -31.75
C LEU A 63 -5.23 -13.56 -30.40
N GLY A 64 -4.03 -13.98 -29.97
CA GLY A 64 -3.80 -14.49 -28.63
C GLY A 64 -3.48 -13.34 -27.68
N SER A 65 -4.49 -12.81 -26.98
CA SER A 65 -4.28 -11.91 -25.84
C SER A 65 -3.65 -12.68 -24.68
N LEU A 66 -2.42 -12.30 -24.28
CA LEU A 66 -1.77 -12.84 -23.10
C LEU A 66 -2.00 -11.90 -21.92
N ALA A 67 -2.65 -12.42 -20.87
CA ALA A 67 -2.97 -11.70 -19.65
C ALA A 67 -1.74 -11.56 -18.74
N TRP A 68 -1.55 -10.37 -18.18
CA TRP A 68 -0.54 -10.05 -17.19
C TRP A 68 -0.99 -10.56 -15.81
N LEU A 69 -0.29 -11.54 -15.24
CA LEU A 69 -0.54 -12.05 -13.89
C LEU A 69 0.62 -11.63 -12.98
N SER A 70 0.54 -10.42 -12.41
CA SER A 70 1.35 -10.02 -11.26
C SER A 70 0.69 -10.53 -9.98
N ARG A 71 1.44 -11.29 -9.17
CA ARG A 71 0.99 -11.66 -7.82
C ARG A 71 1.25 -10.47 -6.90
N LYS A 72 0.20 -9.74 -6.55
CA LYS A 72 0.29 -8.62 -5.60
C LYS A 72 0.77 -9.10 -4.22
N ARG A 73 1.64 -8.33 -3.57
CA ARG A 73 1.94 -8.50 -2.14
C ARG A 73 0.66 -8.16 -1.38
N LYS A 74 0.09 -9.15 -0.71
CA LYS A 74 -1.15 -8.97 0.05
C LYS A 74 -0.79 -8.69 1.50
N SER A 75 -1.14 -7.50 1.99
CA SER A 75 -1.04 -7.19 3.41
C SER A 75 -2.43 -6.94 3.97
N GLU A 76 -2.68 -7.56 5.10
CA GLU A 76 -3.91 -7.39 5.84
C GLU A 76 -3.69 -6.35 6.93
N LEU A 77 -4.64 -5.43 7.04
CA LEU A 77 -4.59 -4.34 8.00
C LEU A 77 -5.98 -4.16 8.60
N MET A 78 -6.01 -3.99 9.92
CA MET A 78 -7.23 -3.67 10.63
C MET A 78 -7.51 -2.17 10.58
N ILE A 79 -8.76 -1.79 10.37
CA ILE A 79 -9.24 -0.41 10.40
C ILE A 79 -10.12 -0.23 11.62
N LYS A 80 -9.64 0.60 12.55
CA LYS A 80 -10.44 1.09 13.66
C LYS A 80 -10.93 2.49 13.31
N GLY A 81 -12.20 2.59 12.93
CA GLY A 81 -12.85 3.87 12.61
C GLY A 81 -13.13 4.71 13.86
N CYS A 82 -13.53 5.96 13.67
CA CYS A 82 -14.01 6.77 14.78
C CYS A 82 -15.42 6.34 15.20
N ASP A 83 -15.78 6.62 16.45
CA ASP A 83 -17.14 6.42 16.95
C ASP A 83 -18.14 7.46 16.38
N GLN A 84 -17.64 8.54 15.77
CA GLN A 84 -18.44 9.64 15.24
C GLN A 84 -19.00 9.31 13.84
N LEU A 85 -20.30 9.49 13.65
CA LEU A 85 -20.95 9.22 12.35
C LEU A 85 -20.50 10.19 11.25
N SER A 86 -20.20 11.43 11.61
CA SER A 86 -19.77 12.48 10.67
C SER A 86 -18.43 12.16 10.02
N THR A 87 -17.51 11.46 10.68
CA THR A 87 -16.20 11.15 10.07
C THR A 87 -16.22 9.92 9.18
N ARG A 88 -17.26 9.07 9.25
CA ARG A 88 -17.29 7.79 8.52
C ARG A 88 -17.13 7.92 7.01
N TYR A 89 -17.65 8.99 6.41
CA TYR A 89 -17.48 9.19 4.97
C TYR A 89 -16.06 9.65 4.63
N ILE A 90 -15.43 10.46 5.48
CA ILE A 90 -14.04 10.90 5.36
C ILE A 90 -13.10 9.70 5.47
N GLU A 91 -13.28 8.87 6.49
CA GLU A 91 -12.49 7.65 6.72
C GLU A 91 -12.54 6.72 5.50
N LYS A 92 -13.75 6.47 4.98
CA LYS A 92 -13.95 5.66 3.79
C LYS A 92 -13.28 6.25 2.55
N ASP A 93 -13.29 7.57 2.39
CA ASP A 93 -12.67 8.22 1.25
C ASP A 93 -11.14 8.11 1.29
N ILE A 94 -10.54 8.31 2.47
CA ILE A 94 -9.11 8.10 2.71
C ILE A 94 -8.72 6.64 2.43
N ILE A 95 -9.44 5.66 2.99
CA ILE A 95 -9.14 4.24 2.79
C ILE A 95 -9.36 3.81 1.33
N LYS A 96 -10.39 4.31 0.66
CA LYS A 96 -10.65 4.02 -0.75
C LYS A 96 -9.51 4.54 -1.63
N THR A 97 -9.06 5.77 -1.40
CA THR A 97 -7.96 6.38 -2.14
C THR A 97 -6.65 5.61 -1.90
N LEU A 98 -6.36 5.31 -0.63
CA LEU A 98 -5.21 4.49 -0.23
C LEU A 98 -5.21 3.12 -0.91
N LYS A 99 -6.35 2.42 -0.94
CA LYS A 99 -6.50 1.13 -1.61
C LYS A 99 -6.22 1.22 -3.10
N ASN A 100 -6.79 2.23 -3.78
CA ASN A 100 -6.61 2.41 -5.21
C ASN A 100 -5.13 2.61 -5.57
N ASP A 101 -4.42 3.44 -4.82
CA ASP A 101 -3.01 3.72 -5.06
C ASP A 101 -2.13 2.50 -4.78
N LEU A 102 -2.37 1.80 -3.67
CA LEU A 102 -1.65 0.57 -3.35
C LEU A 102 -1.90 -0.55 -4.37
N ASP A 103 -3.15 -0.68 -4.85
CA ASP A 103 -3.50 -1.69 -5.84
C ASP A 103 -2.80 -1.47 -7.19
N ASN A 104 -2.45 -0.22 -7.51
CA ASN A 104 -1.65 0.11 -8.69
C ASN A 104 -0.17 -0.32 -8.51
N ASP A 105 0.33 -0.30 -7.29
CA ASP A 105 1.73 -0.59 -6.94
C ASP A 105 2.01 -2.07 -6.61
N CYS A 106 1.19 -2.99 -7.12
CA CYS A 106 1.28 -4.43 -6.82
C CYS A 106 1.11 -4.77 -5.32
N PHE A 107 0.43 -3.92 -4.55
CA PHE A 107 0.12 -4.14 -3.14
C PHE A 107 -1.39 -4.26 -2.95
N GLN A 108 -1.86 -5.42 -2.51
CA GLN A 108 -3.28 -5.61 -2.21
C GLN A 108 -3.52 -5.35 -0.72
N LEU A 109 -4.15 -4.22 -0.42
CA LEU A 109 -4.60 -3.90 0.94
C LEU A 109 -5.91 -4.62 1.23
N VAL A 110 -5.89 -5.58 2.16
CA VAL A 110 -7.12 -6.17 2.71
C VAL A 110 -7.47 -5.46 4.00
N GLU A 111 -8.50 -4.62 3.89
CA GLU A 111 -9.17 -4.01 5.03
C GLU A 111 -9.97 -5.07 5.78
N ARG A 112 -9.78 -5.12 7.10
CA ARG A 112 -10.72 -5.72 8.03
C ARG A 112 -11.18 -4.70 9.05
N ALA A 113 -12.45 -4.74 9.43
CA ALA A 113 -12.92 -3.98 10.57
C ALA A 113 -12.14 -4.44 11.82
N TRP A 114 -11.68 -3.48 12.62
CA TRP A 114 -11.02 -3.79 13.89
C TRP A 114 -12.04 -4.37 14.87
N ASP A 115 -11.61 -5.41 15.58
CA ASP A 115 -12.33 -6.08 16.64
C ASP A 115 -11.33 -6.36 17.76
N GLN A 116 -11.64 -5.90 18.98
CA GLN A 116 -10.74 -6.04 20.12
C GLN A 116 -10.41 -7.50 20.43
N ASP A 117 -11.35 -8.41 20.22
CA ASP A 117 -11.15 -9.84 20.51
C ASP A 117 -10.28 -10.54 19.45
N LEU A 118 -10.12 -9.91 18.28
CA LEU A 118 -9.28 -10.40 17.18
C LEU A 118 -7.89 -9.75 17.15
N ASP A 119 -7.71 -8.61 17.80
CA ASP A 119 -6.44 -7.88 17.86
C ASP A 119 -5.44 -8.57 18.80
N ASN A 120 -4.57 -9.40 18.22
CA ASN A 120 -3.53 -10.14 18.95
C ASN A 120 -2.13 -9.51 18.84
N GLY A 121 -2.03 -8.29 18.29
CA GLY A 121 -0.74 -7.61 18.10
C GLY A 121 0.06 -8.02 16.86
N GLN A 122 -0.39 -8.98 16.06
CA GLN A 122 0.35 -9.42 14.86
C GLN A 122 0.05 -8.56 13.64
N GLN A 123 -1.19 -8.10 13.49
CA GLN A 123 -1.59 -7.28 12.35
C GLN A 123 -1.42 -5.79 12.67
N PRO A 124 -0.93 -5.00 11.71
CA PRO A 124 -0.93 -3.55 11.83
C PRO A 124 -2.36 -3.00 11.82
N VAL A 125 -2.57 -1.89 12.53
CA VAL A 125 -3.87 -1.25 12.71
C VAL A 125 -3.77 0.21 12.26
N ILE A 126 -4.64 0.65 11.35
CA ILE A 126 -4.92 2.07 11.20
C ILE A 126 -6.02 2.45 12.19
N VAL A 127 -5.73 3.44 13.03
CA VAL A 127 -6.70 4.00 13.97
C VAL A 127 -7.07 5.40 13.51
N PHE A 128 -8.33 5.61 13.20
CA PHE A 128 -8.87 6.94 12.95
C PHE A 128 -9.27 7.60 14.28
N CYS A 129 -8.86 8.85 14.46
CA CYS A 129 -9.15 9.64 15.64
C CYS A 129 -9.63 11.02 15.20
N SER A 130 -10.89 11.33 15.53
CA SER A 130 -11.44 12.67 15.34
C SER A 130 -11.02 13.57 16.50
N ILE A 131 -10.35 14.68 16.17
CA ILE A 131 -9.98 15.68 17.17
C ILE A 131 -11.17 16.62 17.37
N SER A 132 -11.79 16.50 18.53
CA SER A 132 -13.00 17.25 18.88
C SER A 132 -12.89 17.98 20.22
N SER A 133 -11.88 17.64 21.03
CA SER A 133 -11.66 18.25 22.34
C SER A 133 -10.18 18.54 22.59
N ARG A 134 -9.44 17.56 23.13
CA ARG A 134 -8.03 17.62 23.49
C ARG A 134 -7.34 16.42 22.87
N ILE A 135 -6.29 16.69 22.09
CA ILE A 135 -5.62 15.67 21.29
C ILE A 135 -5.23 14.42 22.11
N GLY A 136 -4.60 14.58 23.28
CA GLY A 136 -4.20 13.44 24.11
C GLY A 136 -5.38 12.57 24.55
N THR A 137 -6.48 13.19 25.00
CA THR A 137 -7.69 12.45 25.44
C THR A 137 -8.40 11.78 24.28
N ASP A 138 -8.52 12.47 23.14
CA ASP A 138 -9.16 11.93 21.93
C ASP A 138 -8.36 10.72 21.41
N ILE A 139 -7.03 10.79 21.44
CA ILE A 139 -6.15 9.67 21.07
C ILE A 139 -6.25 8.52 22.06
N GLU A 140 -6.22 8.75 23.38
CA GLU A 140 -6.38 7.69 24.37
C GLU A 140 -7.68 6.91 24.18
N ASN A 141 -8.77 7.63 23.89
CA ASN A 141 -10.06 7.04 23.58
C ASN A 141 -10.00 6.23 22.27
N ALA A 142 -9.44 6.80 21.20
CA ALA A 142 -9.29 6.11 19.92
C ALA A 142 -8.39 4.86 20.02
N MET A 143 -7.39 4.87 20.89
CA MET A 143 -6.46 3.77 21.11
C MET A 143 -6.98 2.72 22.11
N ARG A 144 -8.11 2.97 22.78
CA ARG A 144 -8.65 2.07 23.81
C ARG A 144 -8.90 0.67 23.25
N GLY A 145 -8.38 -0.35 23.93
CA GLY A 145 -8.54 -1.75 23.52
C GLY A 145 -7.61 -2.21 22.41
N VAL A 146 -6.90 -1.31 21.71
CA VAL A 146 -5.87 -1.71 20.74
C VAL A 146 -4.74 -2.40 21.49
N HIS A 147 -4.34 -3.57 21.00
CA HIS A 147 -3.35 -4.40 21.67
C HIS A 147 -1.99 -3.67 21.75
N GLY A 148 -1.28 -3.85 22.86
CA GLY A 148 -0.06 -3.08 23.18
C GLY A 148 1.09 -3.28 22.19
N ASN A 149 1.16 -4.46 21.55
CA ASN A 149 2.19 -4.80 20.57
C ASN A 149 1.78 -4.51 19.12
N SER A 150 0.56 -4.04 18.88
CA SER A 150 0.09 -3.74 17.53
C SER A 150 0.88 -2.58 16.95
N ARG A 151 1.27 -2.69 15.67
CA ARG A 151 1.87 -1.56 14.95
C ARG A 151 0.75 -0.61 14.55
N VAL A 152 0.67 0.52 15.23
CA VAL A 152 -0.43 1.47 15.01
C VAL A 152 -0.01 2.60 14.10
N ILE A 153 -0.76 2.82 13.02
CA ILE A 153 -0.71 4.04 12.24
C ILE A 153 -1.90 4.88 12.69
N LEU A 154 -1.64 6.04 13.30
CA LEU A 154 -2.69 6.93 13.77
C LEU A 154 -3.05 7.93 12.69
N VAL A 155 -4.33 8.09 12.39
CA VAL A 155 -4.86 9.08 11.45
C VAL A 155 -5.70 10.08 12.23
N LEU A 156 -5.20 11.31 12.35
CA LEU A 156 -5.87 12.40 13.04
C LEU A 156 -6.74 13.19 12.06
N LEU A 157 -8.04 13.26 12.36
CA LEU A 157 -9.03 14.01 11.61
C LEU A 157 -9.38 15.30 12.36
N HIS A 158 -8.88 16.41 11.87
CA HIS A 158 -9.09 17.75 12.41
C HIS A 158 -10.35 18.36 11.79
N SER A 159 -11.42 18.43 12.59
CA SER A 159 -12.65 19.12 12.19
C SER A 159 -12.49 20.63 12.34
N VAL A 160 -12.04 21.30 11.29
CA VAL A 160 -11.71 22.73 11.30
C VAL A 160 -12.34 23.39 10.08
N LEU A 161 -12.94 24.58 10.23
CA LEU A 161 -13.43 25.36 9.10
C LEU A 161 -12.27 25.76 8.18
N SER A 162 -12.45 25.66 6.86
CA SER A 162 -11.41 25.99 5.88
C SER A 162 -10.83 27.40 6.06
N SER A 163 -11.66 28.38 6.44
CA SER A 163 -11.24 29.76 6.75
C SER A 163 -10.38 29.91 8.01
N LEU A 164 -10.41 28.91 8.90
CA LEU A 164 -9.66 28.87 10.15
C LEU A 164 -8.45 27.93 10.09
N LEU A 165 -8.27 27.19 9.00
CA LEU A 165 -7.10 26.35 8.79
C LEU A 165 -5.86 27.24 8.70
N ARG A 166 -5.12 27.33 9.80
CA ARG A 166 -3.91 28.14 9.95
C ARG A 166 -2.79 27.26 10.50
N GLY A 167 -1.61 27.31 9.88
CA GLY A 167 -0.43 26.58 10.35
C GLY A 167 -0.36 25.12 9.87
N ASP A 168 0.63 24.40 10.40
CA ASP A 168 0.79 22.96 10.19
C ASP A 168 0.03 22.21 11.28
N LEU A 169 -0.70 21.16 10.90
CA LEU A 169 -1.47 20.34 11.85
C LEU A 169 -0.55 19.44 12.69
N SER A 170 0.70 19.24 12.26
CA SER A 170 1.67 18.38 12.95
C SER A 170 2.13 18.93 14.30
N ASP A 171 1.97 20.23 14.55
CA ASP A 171 2.41 20.87 15.79
C ASP A 171 1.72 20.25 17.02
N ASP A 172 0.54 19.64 16.84
CA ASP A 172 -0.16 18.96 17.92
C ASP A 172 0.54 17.68 18.42
N GLU A 173 1.46 17.09 17.64
CA GLU A 173 2.26 15.95 18.08
C GLU A 173 3.17 16.32 19.28
N GLU A 174 3.60 17.59 19.40
CA GLU A 174 4.41 18.07 20.53
C GLU A 174 3.66 18.04 21.86
N LEU A 175 2.32 17.97 21.82
CA LEU A 175 1.46 17.93 22.99
C LEU A 175 1.26 16.50 23.52
N LEU A 176 1.78 15.49 22.82
CA LEU A 176 1.63 14.09 23.19
C LEU A 176 2.72 13.64 24.16
N ASP A 177 2.33 12.80 25.10
CA ASP A 177 3.29 12.15 25.99
C ASP A 177 4.19 11.19 25.19
N PRO A 178 5.51 11.15 25.45
CA PRO A 178 6.44 10.28 24.71
C PRO A 178 6.04 8.81 24.71
N THR A 179 5.46 8.30 25.80
CA THR A 179 5.02 6.90 25.89
C THR A 179 3.85 6.61 24.95
N MET A 180 3.04 7.62 24.63
CA MET A 180 1.95 7.52 23.66
C MET A 180 2.49 7.48 22.24
N ILE A 181 3.49 8.32 21.95
CA ILE A 181 4.17 8.35 20.64
C ILE A 181 4.85 7.01 20.36
N ASP A 182 5.51 6.41 21.35
CA ASP A 182 6.20 5.12 21.21
C ASP A 182 5.25 3.95 20.86
N ARG A 183 3.95 4.08 21.14
CA ARG A 183 2.94 3.08 20.74
C ARG A 183 2.55 3.17 19.26
N MET A 184 2.97 4.22 18.57
CA MET A 184 2.58 4.50 17.19
C MET A 184 3.78 4.36 16.26
N THR A 185 3.56 3.72 15.12
CA THR A 185 4.53 3.66 14.02
C THR A 185 4.62 5.01 13.28
N GLY A 186 3.56 5.80 13.34
CA GLY A 186 3.52 7.16 12.82
C GLY A 186 2.11 7.75 12.85
N ILE A 187 2.04 9.07 12.72
CA ILE A 187 0.80 9.86 12.80
C ILE A 187 0.60 10.59 11.47
N ALA A 188 -0.58 10.52 10.87
CA ALA A 188 -0.94 11.26 9.66
C ALA A 188 -2.09 12.23 9.96
N HIS A 189 -1.94 13.49 9.58
CA HIS A 189 -2.90 14.55 9.89
C HIS A 189 -3.74 14.87 8.66
N PHE A 190 -5.05 15.03 8.86
CA PHE A 190 -5.99 15.46 7.84
C PHE A 190 -6.93 16.51 8.42
N ALA A 191 -7.22 17.55 7.66
CA ALA A 191 -8.26 18.52 7.96
C ALA A 191 -9.49 18.31 7.08
N PHE A 192 -10.66 18.46 7.70
CA PHE A 192 -11.95 18.32 7.03
C PHE A 192 -13.00 19.24 7.67
N SER A 193 -14.14 19.38 7.01
CA SER A 193 -15.39 19.79 7.65
C SER A 193 -16.56 18.95 7.19
N ASP A 194 -17.64 18.96 7.97
CA ASP A 194 -18.89 18.30 7.61
C ASP A 194 -19.53 18.85 6.33
N HIS A 195 -19.19 20.09 5.95
CA HIS A 195 -19.75 20.76 4.77
C HIS A 195 -18.95 20.52 3.50
N GLU A 196 -17.63 20.58 3.57
CA GLU A 196 -16.74 20.52 2.40
C GLU A 196 -16.06 19.15 2.25
N GLY A 197 -16.15 18.30 3.28
CA GLY A 197 -15.44 17.04 3.32
C GLY A 197 -13.95 17.23 3.56
N LEU A 198 -13.15 16.30 3.00
CA LEU A 198 -11.70 16.35 3.08
C LEU A 198 -11.17 17.48 2.20
N TYR A 199 -10.35 18.38 2.76
CA TYR A 199 -9.84 19.51 2.00
C TYR A 199 -8.80 19.11 0.94
N ASP A 200 -8.84 19.78 -0.21
CA ASP A 200 -7.75 19.79 -1.18
C ASP A 200 -6.70 20.83 -0.76
N CYS A 201 -5.84 20.43 0.19
CA CYS A 201 -4.82 21.31 0.75
C CYS A 201 -3.46 20.61 0.90
N HIS A 202 -2.42 21.42 1.11
CA HIS A 202 -1.05 20.93 1.29
C HIS A 202 -0.95 19.96 2.47
N GLN A 203 -1.60 20.27 3.60
CA GLN A 203 -1.59 19.44 4.80
C GLN A 203 -2.15 18.05 4.52
N ASN A 204 -3.29 17.95 3.84
CA ASN A 204 -3.88 16.65 3.49
C ASN A 204 -3.05 15.89 2.47
N THR A 205 -2.39 16.59 1.55
CA THR A 205 -1.42 15.98 0.63
C THR A 205 -0.25 15.37 1.40
N VAL A 206 0.35 16.11 2.33
CA VAL A 206 1.46 15.63 3.17
C VAL A 206 1.01 14.49 4.08
N GLY A 207 -0.14 14.62 4.73
CA GLY A 207 -0.73 13.58 5.57
C GLY A 207 -0.99 12.29 4.80
N TYR A 208 -1.54 12.40 3.59
CA TYR A 208 -1.75 11.26 2.70
C TYR A 208 -0.44 10.59 2.29
N GLN A 209 0.57 11.36 1.86
CA GLN A 209 1.88 10.80 1.51
C GLN A 209 2.56 10.12 2.72
N LYS A 210 2.43 10.71 3.92
CA LYS A 210 2.92 10.10 5.18
C LYS A 210 2.20 8.77 5.43
N LEU A 211 0.87 8.74 5.35
CA LEU A 211 0.06 7.52 5.48
C LEU A 211 0.47 6.43 4.48
N LEU A 212 0.55 6.76 3.19
CA LEU A 212 0.97 5.83 2.14
C LEU A 212 2.38 5.27 2.42
N SER A 213 3.32 6.11 2.83
CA SER A 213 4.67 5.69 3.19
C SER A 213 4.70 4.76 4.41
N LEU A 214 3.82 4.97 5.40
CA LEU A 214 3.75 4.15 6.60
C LEU A 214 3.19 2.76 6.26
N VAL A 215 2.14 2.71 5.45
CA VAL A 215 1.49 1.45 5.04
C VAL A 215 2.40 0.61 4.15
N THR A 216 3.09 1.23 3.18
CA THR A 216 4.02 0.52 2.28
C THR A 216 5.25 -0.05 2.98
N ARG A 217 5.64 0.53 4.12
CA ARG A 217 6.73 0.05 4.98
C ARG A 217 6.31 -1.06 5.95
N LEU A 218 5.03 -1.40 6.02
CA LEU A 218 4.58 -2.54 6.81
C LEU A 218 5.17 -3.85 6.23
N PRO A 219 5.49 -4.83 7.10
CA PRO A 219 6.08 -6.11 6.73
C PRO A 219 5.11 -6.99 5.93
#